data_AF-A0A2Z4FN24-F1
#
_entry.id   AF-A0A2Z4FN24-F1
#
_cell.length_a   1.000
_cell.length_b   1.000
_cell.length_c   1.000
_cell.angle_alpha   90.00
_cell.angle_beta   90.00
_cell.angle_gamma   90.00
#
_symmetry.space_group_name_H-M   'P 1'
#
loop_
_entity.id
_entity.type
_entity.pdbx_description
1 polymer ?
#
loop_
_entity_poly.entity_id
_entity_poly.type
_entity_poly.pdbx_seq_one_letter_code
_entity_poly.pdbx_strand_id
1 'polypeptide(L)'
;MEPQMHDRCRYFRTPRGYLSLLIIALAFGQGCNSDTSSKDTPLTDASSAFDIVDNPDSKTPRNPDTDISAESDAQSGEDAHAEDTGPESCPLYQTRCDGTCIPTVVDPNNCGGCGVTCGDDEVCSGGTCTDTCMPGLNICDRACVDFATSNAHCGGCGNSCAAGTGCVEGSCLPAANLDTREDACAGGGPAIDLGDTVSVERQCTGELAERTFRWAVCSCDSIRSTGQIFADAYDSSTGPYIRGGEGGGLATNGIIDTTSGFITTGTLWAADTSGHGAAVQTTTGATIGQRLYTGSNVHLGRGTRVGGDAFVDGNVRRNLTIGGTLTVPASATVDADTTYANLQRAEVNVAPPCDACDVADRIPVANIVASRSGTNNDNALIGLDENVFSLFGGNTKRIDLPCGNYYLSEITGNQGVTIVAHGNTALYIGGDILSNGKVTITLTPDAQLDLFVAGSVRVTNGFKLGSPNYPALVRAYIGGDQGLQTTSGSDIAGFIYAVPGGIQSTTSSEFFGGVYGQTVGSTGGNKYHYDRLINVVGESCPDRTPGVDPQPDPNICATATDACESDADCCSPLLCGEAGECVLLDCQPSNAACTSNDDCCSGGCGNNGFCITG
;
A
#
# COMPACT_ATOMS: atom_id res chain seq x y z
N MET A 1 -21.99 -43.91 -38.48
CA MET A 1 -22.34 -43.60 -39.87
C MET A 1 -21.83 -42.19 -40.16
N GLU A 2 -20.77 -42.09 -40.95
CA GLU A 2 -20.49 -40.90 -41.78
C GLU A 2 -21.39 -40.92 -43.03
N PRO A 3 -21.48 -39.87 -43.88
CA PRO A 3 -20.55 -38.73 -44.00
C PRO A 3 -21.22 -37.32 -44.05
N GLN A 4 -20.38 -36.34 -44.38
CA GLN A 4 -20.63 -34.90 -44.53
C GLN A 4 -21.69 -34.50 -45.56
N MET A 5 -22.13 -33.24 -45.50
CA MET A 5 -22.83 -32.56 -46.60
C MET A 5 -22.28 -31.14 -46.83
N HIS A 6 -22.16 -30.74 -48.09
CA HIS A 6 -21.57 -29.48 -48.56
C HIS A 6 -22.61 -28.67 -49.35
N ASP A 7 -22.32 -27.38 -49.58
CA ASP A 7 -22.80 -26.56 -50.72
C ASP A 7 -24.23 -25.94 -50.65
N ARG A 8 -24.35 -24.60 -50.52
CA ARG A 8 -24.67 -23.67 -51.65
C ARG A 8 -25.05 -22.22 -51.25
N CYS A 9 -24.51 -21.26 -52.01
CA CYS A 9 -24.88 -19.84 -51.98
C CYS A 9 -26.18 -19.51 -52.75
N ARG A 10 -26.88 -18.42 -52.35
CA ARG A 10 -27.70 -17.59 -53.26
C ARG A 10 -27.60 -16.10 -52.97
N TYR A 11 -27.45 -15.31 -54.04
CA TYR A 11 -27.44 -13.85 -54.09
C TYR A 11 -28.88 -13.28 -54.17
N PHE A 12 -29.10 -12.06 -53.66
CA PHE A 12 -30.14 -11.15 -54.17
C PHE A 12 -29.67 -9.68 -54.17
N ARG A 13 -30.29 -8.84 -55.02
CA ARG A 13 -29.76 -7.55 -55.49
C ARG A 13 -30.25 -6.31 -54.72
N THR A 14 -29.46 -5.23 -54.83
CA THR A 14 -29.79 -3.83 -54.50
C THR A 14 -30.85 -3.21 -55.42
N PRO A 15 -31.35 -2.00 -55.08
CA PRO A 15 -31.03 -0.85 -55.95
C PRO A 15 -30.57 0.42 -55.21
N ARG A 16 -30.09 1.42 -55.98
CA ARG A 16 -29.53 2.72 -55.55
C ARG A 16 -30.54 3.87 -55.63
N GLY A 17 -30.30 4.96 -54.88
CA GLY A 17 -30.97 6.25 -55.10
C GLY A 17 -30.37 7.46 -54.36
N TYR A 18 -29.50 8.20 -55.06
CA TYR A 18 -29.37 9.67 -55.14
C TYR A 18 -29.38 10.60 -53.89
N LEU A 19 -28.27 11.34 -53.70
CA LEU A 19 -28.29 12.82 -53.64
C LEU A 19 -26.90 13.42 -53.98
N SER A 20 -26.89 14.59 -54.64
CA SER A 20 -25.67 15.30 -55.11
C SER A 20 -25.68 16.80 -54.71
N LEU A 21 -24.50 17.44 -54.75
CA LEU A 21 -24.19 18.80 -54.27
C LEU A 21 -24.87 19.99 -55.02
N LEU A 22 -24.79 21.17 -54.37
CA LEU A 22 -24.53 22.57 -54.84
C LEU A 22 -25.58 23.60 -54.37
N ILE A 23 -25.31 24.92 -54.13
CA ILE A 23 -24.17 25.71 -53.59
C ILE A 23 -24.60 27.21 -53.50
N ILE A 24 -24.08 28.03 -52.55
CA ILE A 24 -24.12 29.54 -52.49
C ILE A 24 -25.52 30.21 -52.26
N ALA A 25 -25.75 31.35 -51.54
CA ALA A 25 -24.90 32.47 -51.05
C ALA A 25 -25.34 33.15 -49.72
N LEU A 26 -24.37 33.75 -49.02
CA LEU A 26 -24.30 35.10 -48.36
C LEU A 26 -25.52 35.78 -47.66
N ALA A 27 -25.35 36.16 -46.38
CA ALA A 27 -25.40 37.58 -45.89
C ALA A 27 -25.13 37.72 -44.35
N PHE A 28 -24.36 38.76 -43.97
CA PHE A 28 -24.13 39.44 -42.65
C PHE A 28 -24.93 39.00 -41.40
N GLY A 29 -24.45 39.06 -40.15
CA GLY A 29 -23.22 39.54 -39.48
C GLY A 29 -23.37 39.20 -37.97
N GLN A 30 -22.60 39.63 -36.95
CA GLN A 30 -21.42 40.50 -36.72
C GLN A 30 -20.59 39.80 -35.59
N GLY A 31 -19.44 40.24 -35.03
CA GLY A 31 -18.52 41.36 -35.25
C GLY A 31 -17.47 41.37 -34.10
N CYS A 32 -16.18 41.36 -34.41
CA CYS A 32 -15.10 41.49 -33.42
C CYS A 32 -14.66 42.95 -33.28
N ASN A 33 -14.16 43.34 -32.11
CA ASN A 33 -13.34 44.55 -31.96
C ASN A 33 -12.26 44.35 -30.88
N SER A 34 -11.05 44.85 -31.14
CA SER A 34 -9.86 44.74 -30.28
C SER A 34 -9.41 46.13 -29.77
N ASP A 35 -8.34 46.14 -28.95
CA ASP A 35 -7.42 47.27 -28.70
C ASP A 35 -7.96 48.45 -27.83
N THR A 36 -7.33 48.95 -26.76
CA THR A 36 -5.89 49.08 -26.43
C THR A 36 -5.64 49.68 -25.03
N SER A 37 -4.37 49.64 -24.58
CA SER A 37 -3.68 50.57 -23.64
C SER A 37 -3.76 50.38 -22.11
N SER A 38 -2.72 49.74 -21.58
CA SER A 38 -1.76 50.25 -20.57
C SER A 38 -2.18 51.41 -19.63
N LYS A 39 -1.89 51.21 -18.32
CA LYS A 39 -1.10 52.15 -17.50
C LYS A 39 -0.54 51.51 -16.22
N ASP A 40 0.73 51.80 -15.93
CA ASP A 40 1.50 51.29 -14.79
C ASP A 40 1.38 52.17 -13.53
N THR A 41 1.28 51.56 -12.34
CA THR A 41 1.84 52.01 -11.02
C THR A 41 1.35 53.36 -10.42
N PRO A 42 1.59 53.72 -9.13
CA PRO A 42 2.51 53.13 -8.15
C PRO A 42 2.01 52.91 -6.68
N LEU A 43 2.94 52.38 -5.89
CA LEU A 43 3.05 52.25 -4.42
C LEU A 43 2.44 53.39 -3.56
N THR A 44 2.04 53.02 -2.33
CA THR A 44 2.41 53.77 -1.10
C THR A 44 2.34 52.89 0.14
N ASP A 45 3.30 53.07 1.05
CA ASP A 45 3.37 52.44 2.38
C ASP A 45 2.28 52.93 3.35
N ALA A 46 2.00 52.11 4.36
CA ALA A 46 1.54 52.58 5.67
C ALA A 46 2.09 51.67 6.79
N SER A 47 3.16 52.12 7.43
CA SER A 47 3.72 51.50 8.63
C SER A 47 2.99 51.96 9.89
N SER A 48 2.93 51.09 10.90
CA SER A 48 2.82 51.50 12.29
C SER A 48 3.56 50.50 13.18
N ALA A 49 4.70 50.93 13.73
CA ALA A 49 5.44 50.18 14.73
C ALA A 49 4.78 50.31 16.11
N PHE A 50 5.10 49.38 17.02
CA PHE A 50 5.00 49.58 18.47
C PHE A 50 6.26 49.02 19.14
N ASP A 51 6.65 49.64 20.26
CA ASP A 51 8.05 49.73 20.68
C ASP A 51 8.66 48.51 21.38
N ILE A 52 9.98 48.40 21.24
CA ILE A 52 10.88 47.59 22.08
C ILE A 52 11.25 48.40 23.33
N VAL A 53 11.23 47.76 24.51
CA VAL A 53 11.94 48.25 25.70
C VAL A 53 12.71 47.09 26.34
N ASP A 54 14.05 47.15 26.29
CA ASP A 54 14.97 46.32 27.06
C ASP A 54 14.93 46.67 28.56
N ASN A 55 15.08 45.66 29.44
CA ASN A 55 16.18 45.63 30.42
C ASN A 55 16.29 44.24 31.12
N PRO A 56 17.49 43.68 31.35
CA PRO A 56 17.68 42.39 32.03
C PRO A 56 18.04 42.52 33.52
N ASP A 57 17.82 41.46 34.31
CA ASP A 57 18.75 40.99 35.37
C ASP A 57 18.18 39.79 36.17
N SER A 58 18.94 38.70 36.30
CA SER A 58 19.09 37.93 37.54
C SER A 58 20.19 36.87 37.42
N LYS A 59 20.95 36.63 38.48
CA LYS A 59 22.17 35.81 38.50
C LYS A 59 22.11 34.72 39.58
N THR A 60 22.52 33.48 39.20
CA THR A 60 23.35 32.54 40.00
C THR A 60 22.75 31.91 41.28
N PRO A 61 23.41 30.92 41.94
CA PRO A 61 24.03 29.67 41.42
C PRO A 61 23.83 28.42 42.33
N ARG A 62 24.17 27.20 41.86
CA ARG A 62 25.11 26.25 42.54
C ARG A 62 25.30 24.88 41.83
N ASN A 63 26.53 24.39 41.94
CA ASN A 63 27.00 22.99 41.91
C ASN A 63 27.56 22.71 43.36
N PRO A 64 28.15 21.55 43.75
CA PRO A 64 28.31 20.23 43.10
C PRO A 64 28.13 18.99 44.05
N ASP A 65 28.51 17.80 43.54
CA ASP A 65 29.04 16.58 44.21
C ASP A 65 28.17 15.71 45.14
N THR A 66 28.09 14.40 44.84
CA THR A 66 28.95 13.35 45.47
C THR A 66 28.94 12.02 44.70
N ASP A 67 30.12 11.41 44.53
CA ASP A 67 30.33 10.00 44.14
C ASP A 67 29.69 9.00 45.11
N ILE A 68 29.38 7.77 44.65
CA ILE A 68 30.06 6.54 45.11
C ILE A 68 29.70 5.30 44.27
N SER A 69 30.73 4.48 44.11
CA SER A 69 30.94 3.26 43.33
C SER A 69 30.04 2.04 43.60
N ALA A 70 29.91 1.23 42.54
CA ALA A 70 30.17 -0.22 42.48
C ALA A 70 29.25 -1.26 43.18
N GLU A 71 28.75 -2.16 42.30
CA GLU A 71 28.75 -3.63 42.39
C GLU A 71 27.90 -4.41 43.41
N SER A 72 27.01 -5.22 42.83
CA SER A 72 26.80 -6.66 43.10
C SER A 72 25.77 -7.15 44.15
N ASP A 73 25.12 -8.24 43.74
CA ASP A 73 24.54 -9.35 44.52
C ASP A 73 23.22 -9.18 45.30
N ALA A 74 22.14 -9.44 44.55
CA ALA A 74 21.22 -10.57 44.74
C ALA A 74 20.35 -10.72 46.02
N GLN A 75 19.03 -10.76 45.72
CA GLN A 75 18.03 -11.72 46.23
C GLN A 75 17.07 -11.30 47.37
N SER A 76 15.78 -11.57 47.08
CA SER A 76 14.62 -11.78 47.96
C SER A 76 13.93 -10.57 48.62
N GLY A 77 12.68 -10.39 48.21
CA GLY A 77 11.69 -9.47 48.76
C GLY A 77 10.37 -9.69 48.02
N GLU A 78 9.58 -10.67 48.45
CA GLU A 78 8.27 -10.99 47.85
C GLU A 78 7.23 -9.94 48.25
N ASP A 79 6.99 -8.95 47.39
CA ASP A 79 5.76 -8.15 47.42
C ASP A 79 4.91 -8.51 46.20
N ALA A 80 3.78 -9.17 46.44
CA ALA A 80 2.87 -9.61 45.41
C ALA A 80 2.05 -8.42 44.87
N HIS A 81 2.40 -7.94 43.67
CA HIS A 81 1.45 -7.25 42.81
C HIS A 81 0.98 -8.24 41.74
N ALA A 82 -0.29 -8.63 41.82
CA ALA A 82 -0.99 -9.22 40.70
C ALA A 82 -1.42 -8.09 39.74
N GLU A 83 -1.57 -8.42 38.46
CA GLU A 83 -2.22 -7.60 37.42
C GLU A 83 -1.43 -6.37 36.90
N ASP A 84 -0.39 -6.63 36.12
CA ASP A 84 -0.30 -6.05 34.76
C ASP A 84 0.37 -7.08 33.83
N THR A 85 -0.46 -7.85 33.11
CA THR A 85 -0.02 -8.69 31.98
C THR A 85 -0.63 -8.18 30.67
N GLY A 86 -0.81 -6.86 30.55
CA GLY A 86 -1.03 -6.25 29.25
C GLY A 86 0.18 -6.50 28.34
N PRO A 87 0.00 -6.54 27.01
CA PRO A 87 1.14 -6.58 26.10
C PRO A 87 2.02 -5.34 26.35
N GLU A 88 3.34 -5.51 26.39
CA GLU A 88 4.28 -4.39 26.62
C GLU A 88 4.23 -3.34 25.49
N SER A 89 3.72 -3.72 24.32
CA SER A 89 3.41 -2.87 23.17
C SER A 89 1.90 -2.75 22.95
N CYS A 90 1.46 -1.60 22.43
CA CYS A 90 0.09 -1.45 21.94
C CYS A 90 -0.09 -2.05 20.54
N PRO A 91 -1.32 -2.42 20.15
CA PRO A 91 -1.62 -2.78 18.76
C PRO A 91 -1.20 -1.68 17.78
N LEU A 92 -0.97 -2.06 16.53
CA LEU A 92 -0.65 -1.13 15.45
C LEU A 92 -1.65 0.03 15.39
N TYR A 93 -1.16 1.22 15.01
CA TYR A 93 -1.92 2.48 15.00
C TYR A 93 -2.40 2.97 16.38
N GLN A 94 -1.98 2.34 17.48
CA GLN A 94 -2.31 2.76 18.84
C GLN A 94 -1.07 3.17 19.63
N THR A 95 -1.24 4.09 20.58
CA THR A 95 -0.17 4.55 21.49
C THR A 95 -0.59 4.29 22.94
N ARG A 96 0.37 3.94 23.81
CA ARG A 96 0.12 3.73 25.24
C ARG A 96 0.00 5.07 25.96
N CYS A 97 -1.22 5.49 26.25
CA CYS A 97 -1.57 6.72 26.94
C CYS A 97 -2.13 6.39 28.34
N ASP A 98 -1.46 6.86 29.39
CA ASP A 98 -1.84 6.60 30.80
C ASP A 98 -2.14 5.12 31.10
N GLY A 99 -1.36 4.21 30.51
CA GLY A 99 -1.48 2.76 30.66
C GLY A 99 -2.47 2.08 29.71
N THR A 100 -3.27 2.83 28.95
CA THR A 100 -4.27 2.32 28.00
C THR A 100 -3.81 2.52 26.56
N CYS A 101 -4.10 1.59 25.65
CA CYS A 101 -3.85 1.78 24.23
C CYS A 101 -4.97 2.61 23.60
N ILE A 102 -4.59 3.72 22.93
CA ILE A 102 -5.53 4.64 22.27
C ILE A 102 -5.21 4.69 20.77
N PRO A 103 -6.21 4.59 19.87
CA PRO A 103 -6.01 4.69 18.42
C PRO A 103 -5.74 6.14 18.01
N THR A 104 -4.49 6.58 18.19
CA THR A 104 -4.03 7.95 17.98
C THR A 104 -4.15 8.41 16.53
N VAL A 105 -4.37 7.51 15.57
CA VAL A 105 -4.60 7.90 14.16
C VAL A 105 -6.02 8.38 13.83
N VAL A 106 -6.98 8.20 14.75
CA VAL A 106 -8.39 8.61 14.57
C VAL A 106 -9.03 9.26 15.79
N ASP A 107 -8.42 9.24 16.98
CA ASP A 107 -8.95 9.92 18.16
C ASP A 107 -8.65 11.45 18.11
N PRO A 108 -9.66 12.33 17.99
CA PRO A 108 -9.46 13.79 17.97
C PRO A 108 -8.98 14.39 19.31
N ASN A 109 -8.83 13.60 20.37
CA ASN A 109 -8.28 14.02 21.67
C ASN A 109 -6.83 13.52 21.90
N ASN A 110 -6.35 12.61 21.05
CA ASN A 110 -5.03 11.98 21.15
C ASN A 110 -4.38 11.83 19.75
N CYS A 111 -4.56 12.81 18.88
CA CYS A 111 -4.25 12.69 17.46
C CYS A 111 -2.74 12.73 17.19
N GLY A 112 -2.18 11.62 16.69
CA GLY A 112 -0.73 11.44 16.50
C GLY A 112 0.05 11.27 17.81
N GLY A 113 -0.60 11.30 18.96
CA GLY A 113 0.05 11.14 20.27
C GLY A 113 -0.86 11.48 21.46
N CYS A 114 -0.50 10.96 22.63
CA CYS A 114 -1.28 11.13 23.85
C CYS A 114 -1.46 12.61 24.23
N GLY A 115 -2.71 13.01 24.48
CA GLY A 115 -3.09 14.38 24.86
C GLY A 115 -3.06 15.41 23.73
N VAL A 116 -2.71 15.02 22.49
CA VAL A 116 -2.74 15.92 21.33
C VAL A 116 -4.20 16.10 20.87
N THR A 117 -4.85 17.13 21.39
CA THR A 117 -6.25 17.44 21.05
C THR A 117 -6.33 18.32 19.81
N CYS A 118 -7.13 17.92 18.82
CA CYS A 118 -7.44 18.75 17.64
C CYS A 118 -8.40 19.90 18.00
N GLY A 119 -8.30 21.05 17.32
CA GLY A 119 -9.17 22.21 17.53
C GLY A 119 -10.65 21.88 17.29
N ASP A 120 -11.57 22.69 17.83
CA ASP A 120 -13.02 22.34 17.95
C ASP A 120 -13.70 21.87 16.64
N ASP A 121 -13.30 22.43 15.49
CA ASP A 121 -13.81 22.10 14.15
C ASP A 121 -12.94 21.09 13.37
N GLU A 122 -11.81 20.65 13.93
CA GLU A 122 -10.87 19.70 13.32
C GLU A 122 -11.20 18.23 13.68
N VAL A 123 -10.80 17.32 12.80
CA VAL A 123 -10.84 15.87 12.99
C VAL A 123 -9.44 15.29 13.04
N CYS A 124 -9.28 14.13 13.68
CA CYS A 124 -8.08 13.32 13.50
C CYS A 124 -8.24 12.41 12.27
N SER A 125 -7.35 12.56 11.28
CA SER A 125 -7.33 11.71 10.09
C SER A 125 -5.90 11.28 9.79
N GLY A 126 -5.56 10.02 10.12
CA GLY A 126 -4.22 9.49 9.92
C GLY A 126 -3.20 10.12 10.88
N GLY A 127 -3.59 10.38 12.13
CA GLY A 127 -2.69 10.93 13.16
C GLY A 127 -2.40 12.43 13.03
N THR A 128 -3.03 13.13 12.09
CA THR A 128 -2.92 14.60 11.95
C THR A 128 -4.28 15.26 12.17
N CYS A 129 -4.28 16.36 12.92
CA CYS A 129 -5.44 17.25 13.05
C CYS A 129 -5.65 18.05 11.75
N THR A 130 -6.86 17.98 11.20
CA THR A 130 -7.18 18.52 9.88
C THR A 130 -8.64 18.98 9.79
N ASP A 131 -8.93 19.91 8.88
CA ASP A 131 -10.28 20.36 8.54
C ASP A 131 -10.98 19.46 7.51
N THR A 132 -10.29 18.44 7.01
CA THR A 132 -10.72 17.58 5.91
C THR A 132 -10.36 16.12 6.15
N CYS A 133 -11.31 15.21 5.91
CA CYS A 133 -11.06 13.77 5.90
C CYS A 133 -10.42 13.31 4.59
N MET A 134 -9.72 12.16 4.66
CA MET A 134 -9.22 11.46 3.48
C MET A 134 -10.36 11.05 2.52
N PRO A 135 -10.08 10.92 1.20
CA PRO A 135 -11.11 10.67 0.18
C PRO A 135 -12.01 9.47 0.50
N GLY A 136 -13.33 9.67 0.35
CA GLY A 136 -14.35 8.67 0.64
C GLY A 136 -14.89 8.70 2.07
N LEU A 137 -14.30 9.49 2.98
CA LEU A 137 -14.78 9.72 4.34
C LEU A 137 -15.40 11.12 4.48
N ASN A 138 -16.24 11.29 5.50
CA ASN A 138 -16.99 12.52 5.79
C ASN A 138 -16.83 12.89 7.26
N ILE A 139 -16.83 14.18 7.59
CA ILE A 139 -16.75 14.65 8.98
C ILE A 139 -18.13 14.51 9.64
N CYS A 140 -18.19 13.78 10.76
CA CYS A 140 -19.31 13.82 11.70
C CYS A 140 -18.77 13.74 13.13
N ASP A 141 -19.28 14.58 14.03
CA ASP A 141 -19.02 14.50 15.47
C ASP A 141 -17.52 14.39 15.82
N ARG A 142 -16.69 15.18 15.13
CA ARG A 142 -15.21 15.22 15.20
C ARG A 142 -14.46 13.96 14.73
N ALA A 143 -15.14 13.04 14.03
CA ALA A 143 -14.55 11.83 13.45
C ALA A 143 -14.73 11.77 11.91
N CYS A 144 -13.81 11.07 11.24
CA CYS A 144 -13.94 10.72 9.83
C CYS A 144 -14.72 9.41 9.66
N VAL A 145 -15.94 9.48 9.13
CA VAL A 145 -16.85 8.35 8.98
C VAL A 145 -17.16 8.03 7.52
N ASP A 146 -17.27 6.74 7.20
CA ASP A 146 -17.75 6.27 5.90
C ASP A 146 -19.28 6.15 5.92
N PHE A 147 -19.97 7.04 5.19
CA PHE A 147 -21.42 6.99 5.02
C PHE A 147 -21.93 5.73 4.31
N ALA A 148 -21.07 5.00 3.58
CA ALA A 148 -21.47 3.78 2.90
C ALA A 148 -21.53 2.55 3.84
N THR A 149 -20.84 2.60 4.99
CA THR A 149 -20.64 1.44 5.88
C THR A 149 -20.84 1.71 7.37
N SER A 150 -20.94 2.97 7.82
CA SER A 150 -21.18 3.29 9.23
C SER A 150 -22.64 3.01 9.63
N ASN A 151 -22.84 2.10 10.59
CA ASN A 151 -24.16 1.83 11.17
C ASN A 151 -24.74 3.03 11.94
N ALA A 152 -23.91 3.99 12.39
CA ALA A 152 -24.34 5.17 13.12
C ALA A 152 -24.60 6.40 12.22
N HIS A 153 -23.94 6.48 11.06
CA HIS A 153 -23.97 7.63 10.13
C HIS A 153 -24.34 7.20 8.69
N CYS A 154 -25.30 6.31 8.52
CA CYS A 154 -25.60 5.70 7.23
C CYS A 154 -26.20 6.71 6.24
N GLY A 155 -25.47 7.01 5.16
CA GLY A 155 -25.85 8.04 4.19
C GLY A 155 -25.82 9.49 4.72
N GLY A 156 -25.36 9.74 5.95
CA GLY A 156 -25.28 11.07 6.56
C GLY A 156 -25.09 11.04 8.08
N CYS A 157 -24.58 12.14 8.68
CA CYS A 157 -24.35 12.23 10.12
C CYS A 157 -25.62 11.95 10.95
N GLY A 158 -25.50 11.12 11.99
CA GLY A 158 -26.60 10.78 12.91
C GLY A 158 -27.68 9.85 12.34
N ASN A 159 -27.58 9.42 11.08
CA ASN A 159 -28.52 8.50 10.45
C ASN A 159 -28.21 7.05 10.86
N SER A 160 -28.55 6.67 12.10
CA SER A 160 -28.28 5.33 12.60
C SER A 160 -29.27 4.28 12.07
N CYS A 161 -28.77 3.09 11.73
CA CYS A 161 -29.59 1.97 11.30
C CYS A 161 -30.28 1.28 12.49
N ALA A 162 -31.50 0.78 12.26
CA ALA A 162 -32.28 0.08 13.27
C ALA A 162 -31.80 -1.37 13.46
N ALA A 163 -32.08 -1.96 14.62
CA ALA A 163 -31.74 -3.36 14.91
C ALA A 163 -32.26 -4.33 13.83
N GLY A 164 -31.42 -5.30 13.43
CA GLY A 164 -31.65 -6.20 12.29
C GLY A 164 -31.34 -5.60 10.92
N THR A 165 -30.90 -4.34 10.86
CA THR A 165 -30.36 -3.70 9.65
C THR A 165 -28.98 -3.12 9.93
N GLY A 166 -28.20 -2.92 8.86
CA GLY A 166 -26.94 -2.20 8.93
C GLY A 166 -26.64 -1.49 7.62
N CYS A 167 -25.64 -0.63 7.63
CA CYS A 167 -25.36 0.25 6.51
C CYS A 167 -24.69 -0.50 5.36
N VAL A 168 -25.28 -0.38 4.17
CA VAL A 168 -24.78 -0.92 2.91
C VAL A 168 -25.02 0.15 1.84
N GLU A 169 -23.93 0.68 1.28
CA GLU A 169 -23.96 1.71 0.23
C GLU A 169 -24.79 2.96 0.61
N GLY A 170 -24.80 3.32 1.89
CA GLY A 170 -25.54 4.48 2.41
C GLY A 170 -27.02 4.26 2.65
N SER A 171 -27.47 3.00 2.60
CA SER A 171 -28.83 2.58 2.97
C SER A 171 -28.81 1.53 4.07
N CYS A 172 -29.74 1.61 5.03
CA CYS A 172 -29.92 0.57 6.03
C CYS A 172 -30.62 -0.64 5.41
N LEU A 173 -29.87 -1.71 5.16
CA LEU A 173 -30.33 -2.96 4.54
C LEU A 173 -30.28 -4.14 5.53
N PRO A 174 -30.93 -5.28 5.26
CA PRO A 174 -30.92 -6.43 6.16
C PRO A 174 -29.50 -6.92 6.48
N ALA A 175 -29.18 -6.98 7.77
CA ALA A 175 -27.94 -7.55 8.29
C ALA A 175 -28.20 -8.96 8.85
N ALA A 176 -27.16 -9.80 8.93
CA ALA A 176 -27.24 -11.02 9.71
C ALA A 176 -27.38 -10.69 11.20
N ASN A 177 -28.19 -11.47 11.91
CA ASN A 177 -28.28 -11.41 13.35
C ASN A 177 -27.23 -12.39 13.91
N LEU A 178 -26.04 -11.88 14.23
CA LEU A 178 -24.90 -12.65 14.74
C LEU A 178 -24.69 -12.33 16.22
N ASP A 179 -24.26 -13.32 17.01
CA ASP A 179 -23.94 -13.13 18.43
C ASP A 179 -22.58 -12.43 18.62
N THR A 180 -22.39 -11.75 19.76
CA THR A 180 -21.15 -11.00 20.07
C THR A 180 -20.08 -11.87 20.73
N ARG A 181 -18.83 -11.39 20.74
CA ARG A 181 -17.68 -12.06 21.39
C ARG A 181 -16.81 -11.11 22.22
N GLU A 182 -17.43 -10.13 22.87
CA GLU A 182 -16.77 -9.00 23.56
C GLU A 182 -15.55 -9.41 24.41
N ASP A 183 -15.70 -10.38 25.33
CA ASP A 183 -14.61 -10.85 26.20
C ASP A 183 -13.40 -11.44 25.42
N ALA A 184 -13.66 -12.10 24.29
CA ALA A 184 -12.60 -12.70 23.46
C ALA A 184 -11.88 -11.65 22.60
N CYS A 185 -12.48 -10.46 22.44
CA CYS A 185 -11.97 -9.35 21.64
C CYS A 185 -11.39 -8.21 22.51
N ALA A 186 -11.16 -8.45 23.80
CA ALA A 186 -10.39 -7.56 24.65
C ALA A 186 -9.01 -7.29 24.00
N GLY A 187 -8.64 -6.02 23.85
CA GLY A 187 -7.42 -5.61 23.15
C GLY A 187 -7.40 -5.91 21.64
N GLY A 188 -8.58 -6.08 21.01
CA GLY A 188 -8.72 -6.51 19.62
C GLY A 188 -8.81 -8.03 19.46
N GLY A 189 -8.47 -8.81 20.50
CA GLY A 189 -8.38 -10.27 20.43
C GLY A 189 -7.01 -10.78 19.96
N PRO A 190 -6.80 -12.11 19.89
CA PRO A 190 -5.50 -12.69 19.56
C PRO A 190 -5.05 -12.36 18.13
N ALA A 191 -3.74 -12.30 17.90
CA ALA A 191 -3.16 -12.20 16.56
C ALA A 191 -3.57 -13.41 15.69
N ILE A 192 -3.69 -13.19 14.37
CA ILE A 192 -4.11 -14.25 13.45
C ILE A 192 -2.95 -15.21 13.15
N ASP A 193 -3.20 -16.47 13.47
CA ASP A 193 -2.25 -17.57 13.46
C ASP A 193 -2.64 -18.62 12.41
N LEU A 194 -1.71 -18.94 11.52
CA LEU A 194 -1.90 -19.87 10.40
C LEU A 194 -1.47 -21.29 10.72
N GLY A 195 -0.88 -21.53 11.90
CA GLY A 195 -0.26 -22.81 12.26
C GLY A 195 0.83 -23.23 11.26
N ASP A 196 1.06 -24.53 11.18
CA ASP A 196 2.04 -25.17 10.27
C ASP A 196 1.54 -25.22 8.80
N THR A 197 0.63 -24.32 8.41
CA THR A 197 -0.03 -24.35 7.09
C THR A 197 0.78 -23.65 6.00
N VAL A 198 1.68 -22.72 6.39
CA VAL A 198 2.53 -21.94 5.46
C VAL A 198 3.96 -22.48 5.44
N SER A 199 4.50 -22.82 6.61
CA SER A 199 5.80 -23.45 6.80
C SER A 199 5.72 -24.59 7.81
N VAL A 200 6.81 -25.35 7.97
CA VAL A 200 6.94 -26.36 9.04
C VAL A 200 6.98 -25.70 10.43
N GLU A 201 7.35 -24.43 10.48
CA GLU A 201 7.22 -23.56 11.64
C GLU A 201 5.89 -22.80 11.61
N ARG A 202 5.34 -22.54 12.80
CA ARG A 202 4.08 -21.83 13.03
C ARG A 202 4.22 -20.37 12.60
N GLN A 203 3.35 -19.87 11.72
CA GLN A 203 3.44 -18.48 11.24
C GLN A 203 2.26 -17.60 11.64
N CYS A 204 2.59 -16.42 12.14
CA CYS A 204 1.69 -15.29 12.30
C CYS A 204 1.51 -14.55 10.95
N THR A 205 0.31 -14.02 10.72
CA THR A 205 0.01 -13.23 9.51
C THR A 205 0.76 -11.91 9.42
N GLY A 206 1.26 -11.36 10.53
CA GLY A 206 2.12 -10.18 10.58
C GLY A 206 3.47 -10.43 9.89
N GLU A 207 4.24 -11.37 10.41
CA GLU A 207 5.56 -11.76 9.87
C GLU A 207 5.48 -12.23 8.41
N LEU A 208 4.41 -12.95 8.04
CA LEU A 208 4.16 -13.32 6.65
C LEU A 208 4.01 -12.09 5.74
N ALA A 209 3.34 -11.05 6.23
CA ALA A 209 3.10 -9.83 5.47
C ALA A 209 4.36 -8.98 5.29
N GLU A 210 5.14 -8.76 6.35
CA GLU A 210 6.44 -8.06 6.31
C GLU A 210 7.34 -8.66 5.22
N ARG A 211 7.49 -9.99 5.22
CA ARG A 211 8.35 -10.71 4.27
C ARG A 211 7.82 -10.70 2.84
N THR A 212 6.50 -10.59 2.66
CA THR A 212 5.84 -10.64 1.33
C THR A 212 5.79 -9.26 0.67
N PHE A 213 5.46 -8.21 1.42
CA PHE A 213 5.03 -6.92 0.87
C PHE A 213 6.12 -5.84 0.91
N ARG A 214 7.27 -6.18 0.33
CA ARG A 214 8.48 -5.36 0.23
C ARG A 214 8.45 -4.21 -0.81
N TRP A 215 7.37 -4.12 -1.60
CA TRP A 215 7.30 -3.22 -2.76
C TRP A 215 5.88 -2.65 -2.93
N ALA A 216 5.75 -1.47 -3.56
CA ALA A 216 4.45 -0.94 -3.97
C ALA A 216 3.78 -1.88 -4.98
N VAL A 217 4.57 -2.43 -5.90
CA VAL A 217 4.18 -3.49 -6.84
C VAL A 217 5.29 -4.52 -6.91
N CYS A 218 5.00 -5.79 -6.60
CA CYS A 218 5.84 -6.94 -6.94
C CYS A 218 5.13 -7.82 -7.98
N SER A 219 5.88 -8.32 -8.98
CA SER A 219 5.32 -9.28 -9.95
C SER A 219 6.25 -10.44 -10.32
N CYS A 220 5.76 -11.67 -10.16
CA CYS A 220 6.51 -12.90 -10.46
C CYS A 220 6.80 -13.15 -11.95
N ASP A 221 6.04 -12.54 -12.87
CA ASP A 221 6.29 -12.57 -14.31
C ASP A 221 6.50 -11.16 -14.85
N SER A 222 5.53 -10.25 -14.72
CA SER A 222 5.63 -8.96 -15.42
C SER A 222 4.66 -7.89 -14.93
N ILE A 223 5.13 -6.65 -15.03
CA ILE A 223 4.29 -5.46 -14.95
C ILE A 223 3.96 -5.01 -16.37
N ARG A 224 2.68 -5.06 -16.79
CA ARG A 224 2.26 -4.72 -18.16
C ARG A 224 1.14 -3.68 -18.16
N SER A 225 1.38 -2.48 -18.70
CA SER A 225 0.36 -1.41 -18.66
C SER A 225 0.26 -0.54 -19.91
N THR A 226 -0.96 -0.29 -20.39
CA THR A 226 -1.18 0.72 -21.44
C THR A 226 -1.42 2.12 -20.87
N GLY A 227 -1.91 2.22 -19.63
CA GLY A 227 -1.96 3.50 -18.90
C GLY A 227 -0.63 3.84 -18.24
N GLN A 228 -0.48 5.09 -17.79
CA GLN A 228 0.68 5.51 -17.02
C GLN A 228 0.58 4.95 -15.60
N ILE A 229 1.60 4.23 -15.15
CA ILE A 229 1.69 3.80 -13.74
C ILE A 229 2.24 4.96 -12.91
N PHE A 230 1.65 5.19 -11.74
CA PHE A 230 2.21 6.06 -10.71
C PHE A 230 2.43 5.23 -9.43
N ALA A 231 3.59 5.37 -8.79
CA ALA A 231 3.88 4.72 -7.52
C ALA A 231 4.67 5.67 -6.60
N ASP A 232 4.15 5.89 -5.40
CA ASP A 232 4.83 6.58 -4.31
C ASP A 232 4.62 5.80 -3.00
N ALA A 233 5.15 6.30 -1.89
CA ALA A 233 4.90 5.71 -0.58
C ALA A 233 4.61 6.77 0.50
N TYR A 234 4.07 6.32 1.61
CA TYR A 234 3.84 7.08 2.83
C TYR A 234 3.96 6.13 4.04
N ASP A 235 3.84 6.68 5.25
CA ASP A 235 3.64 5.91 6.47
C ASP A 235 2.32 6.35 7.11
N SER A 236 1.33 5.47 7.06
CA SER A 236 -0.03 5.75 7.52
C SER A 236 -0.16 5.92 9.05
N SER A 237 0.86 5.55 9.83
CA SER A 237 0.91 5.82 11.27
C SER A 237 1.29 7.27 11.59
N THR A 238 1.97 7.95 10.67
CA THR A 238 2.57 9.29 10.89
C THR A 238 1.78 10.44 10.26
N GLY A 239 0.85 10.15 9.35
CA GLY A 239 0.10 11.18 8.63
C GLY A 239 -0.91 10.62 7.63
N PRO A 240 -1.89 11.43 7.20
CA PRO A 240 -2.68 11.15 6.00
C PRO A 240 -1.76 11.15 4.77
N TYR A 241 -2.15 10.41 3.73
CA TYR A 241 -1.37 10.32 2.49
C TYR A 241 -1.09 11.70 1.86
N ILE A 242 0.19 12.01 1.67
CA ILE A 242 0.69 13.14 0.89
C ILE A 242 1.35 12.60 -0.38
N ARG A 243 0.97 13.16 -1.54
CA ARG A 243 1.50 12.69 -2.83
C ARG A 243 2.99 12.95 -3.00
N GLY A 244 3.69 11.93 -3.49
CA GLY A 244 5.08 12.00 -3.93
C GLY A 244 6.09 11.60 -2.86
N GLY A 245 5.66 10.97 -1.76
CA GLY A 245 6.59 10.42 -0.77
C GLY A 245 7.49 9.33 -1.37
N GLU A 246 8.74 9.30 -0.90
CA GLU A 246 9.81 8.45 -1.42
C GLU A 246 9.56 6.94 -1.24
N GLY A 247 10.20 6.10 -2.04
CA GLY A 247 10.21 4.64 -1.80
C GLY A 247 9.03 3.83 -2.36
N GLY A 248 8.18 4.42 -3.22
CA GLY A 248 7.11 3.69 -3.92
C GLY A 248 7.62 2.78 -5.03
N GLY A 249 8.43 1.77 -4.70
CA GLY A 249 9.19 0.96 -5.66
C GLY A 249 8.36 -0.02 -6.50
N LEU A 250 8.84 -0.31 -7.70
CA LEU A 250 8.24 -1.23 -8.66
C LEU A 250 9.21 -2.39 -8.97
N ALA A 251 8.79 -3.62 -8.72
CA ALA A 251 9.61 -4.82 -8.86
C ALA A 251 8.97 -5.90 -9.73
N THR A 252 9.78 -6.58 -10.55
CA THR A 252 9.36 -7.78 -11.24
C THR A 252 10.52 -8.75 -11.52
N ASN A 253 10.20 -10.04 -11.52
CA ASN A 253 11.15 -11.09 -11.91
C ASN A 253 11.35 -11.15 -13.43
N GLY A 254 10.36 -10.75 -14.25
CA GLY A 254 10.49 -10.67 -15.70
C GLY A 254 10.59 -9.23 -16.21
N ILE A 255 9.60 -8.79 -17.00
CA ILE A 255 9.64 -7.51 -17.75
C ILE A 255 8.65 -6.46 -17.21
N ILE A 256 9.07 -5.20 -17.27
CA ILE A 256 8.20 -4.02 -17.18
C ILE A 256 7.97 -3.48 -18.59
N ASP A 257 6.76 -3.69 -19.13
CA ASP A 257 6.38 -3.24 -20.48
C ASP A 257 5.21 -2.25 -20.39
N THR A 258 5.47 -0.98 -20.73
CA THR A 258 4.46 0.09 -20.63
C THR A 258 4.39 0.95 -21.89
N THR A 259 3.21 1.40 -22.31
CA THR A 259 3.13 2.35 -23.45
C THR A 259 3.20 3.81 -23.00
N SER A 260 2.56 4.14 -21.88
CA SER A 260 2.41 5.53 -21.40
C SER A 260 3.45 5.95 -20.36
N GLY A 261 4.55 5.21 -20.24
CA GLY A 261 5.56 5.43 -19.21
C GLY A 261 5.08 5.09 -17.81
N PHE A 262 5.89 5.43 -16.82
CA PHE A 262 5.58 5.28 -15.41
C PHE A 262 6.33 6.34 -14.60
N ILE A 263 5.85 6.59 -13.38
CA ILE A 263 6.52 7.40 -12.37
C ILE A 263 6.58 6.52 -11.12
N THR A 264 7.77 6.24 -10.63
CA THR A 264 7.99 5.65 -9.29
C THR A 264 8.92 6.57 -8.52
N THR A 265 8.58 6.89 -7.26
CA THR A 265 9.50 7.59 -6.34
C THR A 265 10.54 6.63 -5.78
N GLY A 266 10.25 5.33 -5.74
CA GLY A 266 11.17 4.31 -5.25
C GLY A 266 12.17 3.82 -6.29
N THR A 267 12.76 2.68 -5.96
CA THR A 267 13.64 1.90 -6.84
C THR A 267 12.82 1.13 -7.89
N LEU A 268 13.36 1.02 -9.10
CA LEU A 268 12.83 0.17 -10.17
C LEU A 268 13.71 -1.09 -10.32
N TRP A 269 13.11 -2.27 -10.21
CA TRP A 269 13.83 -3.54 -10.30
C TRP A 269 13.15 -4.50 -11.30
N ALA A 270 13.88 -4.96 -12.31
CA ALA A 270 13.38 -5.89 -13.32
C ALA A 270 14.44 -6.94 -13.68
N ALA A 271 14.28 -8.19 -13.24
CA ALA A 271 15.31 -9.21 -13.39
C ALA A 271 15.35 -9.90 -14.79
N ASP A 272 14.28 -9.83 -15.57
CA ASP A 272 14.13 -10.50 -16.88
C ASP A 272 14.50 -12.00 -16.88
N THR A 273 14.12 -12.74 -15.84
CA THR A 273 14.40 -14.19 -15.71
C THR A 273 13.86 -15.04 -16.87
N SER A 274 12.78 -14.57 -17.51
CA SER A 274 12.18 -15.19 -18.70
C SER A 274 12.90 -14.87 -20.02
N GLY A 275 13.93 -14.03 -20.00
CA GLY A 275 14.81 -13.77 -21.16
C GLY A 275 14.13 -13.02 -22.31
N HIS A 276 13.27 -12.04 -22.02
CA HIS A 276 12.66 -11.16 -23.04
C HIS A 276 13.72 -10.37 -23.82
N GLY A 277 14.91 -10.17 -23.24
CA GLY A 277 16.00 -9.42 -23.82
C GLY A 277 15.80 -7.90 -23.72
N ALA A 278 14.82 -7.47 -22.92
CA ALA A 278 14.69 -6.10 -22.44
C ALA A 278 13.88 -6.10 -21.15
N ALA A 279 14.52 -5.90 -20.00
CA ALA A 279 13.88 -5.95 -18.69
C ALA A 279 12.91 -4.79 -18.48
N VAL A 280 13.17 -3.64 -19.09
CA VAL A 280 12.28 -2.47 -19.04
C VAL A 280 12.13 -1.86 -20.43
N GLN A 281 10.88 -1.80 -20.89
CA GLN A 281 10.48 -1.18 -22.15
C GLN A 281 9.41 -0.11 -21.90
N THR A 282 9.61 1.08 -22.48
CA THR A 282 8.50 2.01 -22.63
C THR A 282 8.59 2.92 -23.85
N THR A 283 7.44 3.46 -24.27
CA THR A 283 7.34 4.38 -25.41
C THR A 283 7.41 5.84 -24.97
N THR A 284 6.84 6.17 -23.82
CA THR A 284 6.82 7.53 -23.24
C THR A 284 7.88 7.65 -22.16
N GLY A 285 8.44 8.84 -21.90
CA GLY A 285 9.42 9.02 -20.83
C GLY A 285 8.88 8.59 -19.46
N ALA A 286 9.75 8.02 -18.63
CA ALA A 286 9.43 7.60 -17.26
C ALA A 286 10.25 8.38 -16.22
N THR A 287 9.89 8.24 -14.95
CA THR A 287 10.67 8.78 -13.82
C THR A 287 10.88 7.68 -12.78
N ILE A 288 12.12 7.52 -12.35
CA ILE A 288 12.56 6.62 -11.29
C ILE A 288 13.24 7.51 -10.25
N GLY A 289 12.66 7.65 -9.07
CA GLY A 289 13.16 8.55 -8.03
C GLY A 289 14.50 8.09 -7.46
N GLN A 290 14.64 6.79 -7.23
CA GLN A 290 15.84 6.19 -6.63
C GLN A 290 16.66 5.42 -7.68
N ARG A 291 17.00 4.15 -7.40
CA ARG A 291 17.91 3.34 -8.23
C ARG A 291 17.17 2.58 -9.32
N LEU A 292 17.93 2.16 -10.33
CA LEU A 292 17.48 1.28 -11.42
C LEU A 292 18.30 -0.02 -11.42
N TYR A 293 17.64 -1.18 -11.34
CA TYR A 293 18.26 -2.50 -11.48
C TYR A 293 17.58 -3.26 -12.61
N THR A 294 18.34 -3.69 -13.63
CA THR A 294 17.79 -4.43 -14.77
C THR A 294 18.70 -5.57 -15.23
N GLY A 295 18.18 -6.80 -15.21
CA GLY A 295 18.88 -8.02 -15.63
C GLY A 295 19.00 -8.23 -17.14
N SER A 296 18.61 -7.24 -17.96
CA SER A 296 18.87 -7.25 -19.41
C SER A 296 18.85 -5.81 -20.00
N ASN A 297 18.61 -5.66 -21.30
CA ASN A 297 18.64 -4.35 -21.97
C ASN A 297 17.54 -3.39 -21.48
N VAL A 298 17.76 -2.09 -21.67
CA VAL A 298 16.82 -1.04 -21.30
C VAL A 298 16.38 -0.23 -22.52
N HIS A 299 15.06 -0.18 -22.77
CA HIS A 299 14.42 0.48 -23.91
C HIS A 299 13.38 1.52 -23.47
N LEU A 300 13.78 2.46 -22.62
CA LEU A 300 12.88 3.48 -22.06
C LEU A 300 12.51 4.57 -23.08
N GLY A 301 11.50 5.38 -22.79
CA GLY A 301 11.09 6.51 -23.62
C GLY A 301 12.05 7.69 -23.46
N ARG A 302 12.07 8.58 -24.46
CA ARG A 302 12.94 9.78 -24.41
C ARG A 302 12.60 10.66 -23.21
N GLY A 303 13.63 11.20 -22.55
CA GLY A 303 13.47 12.06 -21.38
C GLY A 303 13.27 11.30 -20.08
N THR A 304 13.53 9.99 -20.06
CA THR A 304 13.47 9.18 -18.84
C THR A 304 14.58 9.55 -17.87
N ARG A 305 14.24 9.65 -16.57
CA ARG A 305 15.15 10.02 -15.49
C ARG A 305 15.27 8.91 -14.44
N VAL A 306 16.48 8.69 -13.96
CA VAL A 306 16.84 7.91 -12.76
C VAL A 306 17.51 8.89 -11.80
N GLY A 307 17.01 9.02 -10.57
CA GLY A 307 17.58 9.94 -9.59
C GLY A 307 18.91 9.45 -9.02
N GLY A 308 19.01 8.17 -8.67
CA GLY A 308 20.22 7.54 -8.14
C GLY A 308 21.04 6.79 -9.19
N ASP A 309 21.70 5.72 -8.75
CA ASP A 309 22.49 4.80 -9.57
C ASP A 309 21.65 3.92 -10.50
N ALA A 310 22.29 3.42 -11.56
CA ALA A 310 21.70 2.48 -12.50
C ALA A 310 22.62 1.28 -12.75
N PHE A 311 22.12 0.08 -12.50
CA PHE A 311 22.78 -1.21 -12.70
C PHE A 311 22.06 -1.95 -13.82
N VAL A 312 22.69 -2.01 -15.00
CA VAL A 312 22.07 -2.55 -16.22
C VAL A 312 22.93 -3.66 -16.81
N ASP A 313 22.50 -4.92 -16.68
CA ASP A 313 23.13 -6.09 -17.32
C ASP A 313 22.79 -6.17 -18.82
N GLY A 314 23.11 -5.10 -19.55
CA GLY A 314 22.72 -5.00 -20.95
C GLY A 314 23.01 -3.65 -21.58
N ASN A 315 22.48 -3.46 -22.78
CA ASN A 315 22.61 -2.21 -23.52
C ASN A 315 21.61 -1.16 -23.00
N VAL A 316 22.10 0.06 -22.81
CA VAL A 316 21.30 1.24 -22.44
C VAL A 316 20.95 2.00 -23.71
N ARG A 317 19.66 2.11 -24.03
CA ARG A 317 19.19 2.80 -25.25
C ARG A 317 18.22 3.95 -24.96
N ARG A 318 18.06 4.82 -25.96
CA ARG A 318 17.03 5.88 -26.09
C ARG A 318 17.16 7.11 -25.18
N ASN A 319 18.39 7.48 -24.78
CA ASN A 319 18.70 8.73 -24.06
C ASN A 319 18.05 8.78 -22.66
N LEU A 320 18.76 8.23 -21.67
CA LEU A 320 18.42 8.34 -20.26
C LEU A 320 19.21 9.47 -19.60
N THR A 321 18.63 10.05 -18.54
CA THR A 321 19.37 10.87 -17.57
C THR A 321 19.47 10.10 -16.27
N ILE A 322 20.69 9.77 -15.84
CA ILE A 322 20.98 9.06 -14.59
C ILE A 322 21.71 10.05 -13.68
N GLY A 323 21.24 10.22 -12.44
CA GLY A 323 21.88 11.13 -11.48
C GLY A 323 23.17 10.56 -10.91
N GLY A 324 23.22 9.26 -10.62
CA GLY A 324 24.37 8.57 -10.04
C GLY A 324 25.30 7.90 -11.06
N THR A 325 25.91 6.80 -10.62
CA THR A 325 26.77 5.92 -11.43
C THR A 325 25.93 5.01 -12.31
N LEU A 326 26.29 4.93 -13.59
CA LEU A 326 25.83 3.89 -14.50
C LEU A 326 26.83 2.72 -14.47
N THR A 327 26.43 1.57 -13.96
CA THR A 327 27.19 0.31 -14.01
C THR A 327 26.64 -0.60 -15.11
N VAL A 328 27.51 -1.01 -16.04
CA VAL A 328 27.16 -1.90 -17.16
C VAL A 328 28.27 -2.92 -17.47
N PRO A 329 27.96 -4.08 -18.06
CA PRO A 329 28.95 -5.01 -18.59
C PRO A 329 29.97 -4.36 -19.53
N ALA A 330 31.17 -4.93 -19.59
CA ALA A 330 32.23 -4.45 -20.49
C ALA A 330 31.82 -4.46 -21.97
N SER A 331 30.94 -5.38 -22.38
CA SER A 331 30.37 -5.51 -23.72
C SER A 331 29.17 -4.62 -24.01
N ALA A 332 28.61 -3.94 -22.99
CA ALA A 332 27.39 -3.15 -23.13
C ALA A 332 27.61 -1.86 -23.94
N THR A 333 26.71 -1.64 -24.90
CA THR A 333 26.56 -0.37 -25.61
C THR A 333 25.70 0.57 -24.78
N VAL A 334 26.17 1.81 -24.62
CA VAL A 334 25.41 2.91 -24.02
C VAL A 334 25.20 3.94 -25.12
N ASP A 335 23.94 4.27 -25.42
CA ASP A 335 23.60 5.26 -26.45
C ASP A 335 24.25 6.62 -26.11
N ALA A 336 24.81 7.30 -27.13
CA ALA A 336 25.67 8.47 -26.96
C ALA A 336 25.01 9.69 -26.28
N ASP A 337 23.68 9.78 -26.31
CA ASP A 337 22.93 10.85 -25.64
C ASP A 337 22.64 10.54 -24.16
N THR A 338 23.00 9.36 -23.66
CA THR A 338 22.79 8.97 -22.25
C THR A 338 23.71 9.77 -21.34
N THR A 339 23.16 10.35 -20.27
CA THR A 339 23.90 11.12 -19.27
C THR A 339 23.91 10.38 -17.93
N TYR A 340 25.04 10.47 -17.23
CA TYR A 340 25.36 9.82 -15.95
C TYR A 340 26.46 10.63 -15.24
N ALA A 341 26.57 10.55 -13.92
CA ALA A 341 27.68 11.18 -13.20
C ALA A 341 29.00 10.41 -13.39
N ASN A 342 28.93 9.08 -13.41
CA ASN A 342 30.06 8.18 -13.63
C ASN A 342 29.64 6.97 -14.48
N LEU A 343 30.59 6.36 -15.19
CA LEU A 343 30.39 5.11 -15.94
C LEU A 343 31.34 4.04 -15.42
N GLN A 344 30.78 3.05 -14.73
CA GLN A 344 31.48 1.85 -14.29
C GLN A 344 31.26 0.72 -15.29
N ARG A 345 32.35 0.04 -15.67
CA ARG A 345 32.29 -1.18 -16.49
C ARG A 345 32.68 -2.39 -15.64
N ALA A 346 31.66 -3.10 -15.15
CA ALA A 346 31.78 -4.25 -14.27
C ALA A 346 30.70 -5.28 -14.63
N GLU A 347 30.80 -6.48 -14.07
CA GLU A 347 29.70 -7.44 -14.09
C GLU A 347 28.51 -6.87 -13.29
N VAL A 348 27.30 -7.11 -13.79
CA VAL A 348 26.05 -6.71 -13.13
C VAL A 348 25.22 -7.97 -13.02
N ASN A 349 24.83 -8.33 -11.79
CA ASN A 349 23.91 -9.42 -11.52
C ASN A 349 22.64 -8.83 -10.89
N VAL A 350 21.47 -9.17 -11.42
CA VAL A 350 20.18 -8.67 -10.93
C VAL A 350 19.33 -9.86 -10.56
N ALA A 351 19.31 -10.18 -9.27
CA ALA A 351 18.50 -11.27 -8.72
C ALA A 351 16.99 -10.99 -8.90
N PRO A 352 16.12 -12.02 -8.87
CA PRO A 352 14.67 -11.84 -8.83
C PRO A 352 14.26 -11.07 -7.56
N PRO A 353 13.56 -9.92 -7.64
CA PRO A 353 13.20 -9.11 -6.47
C PRO A 353 11.95 -9.61 -5.70
N CYS A 354 11.16 -10.49 -6.32
CA CYS A 354 9.94 -11.05 -5.77
C CYS A 354 10.14 -12.53 -5.41
N ASP A 355 10.25 -12.82 -4.12
CA ASP A 355 10.41 -14.17 -3.55
C ASP A 355 9.07 -14.92 -3.54
N ALA A 356 9.04 -16.23 -3.31
CA ALA A 356 7.81 -17.04 -3.27
C ALA A 356 7.03 -17.14 -4.61
N CYS A 357 7.72 -16.98 -5.75
CA CYS A 357 7.12 -17.10 -7.07
C CYS A 357 7.01 -18.53 -7.62
N ASP A 358 7.91 -19.43 -7.22
CA ASP A 358 7.90 -20.84 -7.64
C ASP A 358 6.82 -21.64 -6.89
N VAL A 359 6.32 -22.70 -7.52
CA VAL A 359 5.14 -23.44 -7.02
C VAL A 359 5.34 -24.03 -5.62
N ALA A 360 6.58 -24.32 -5.23
CA ALA A 360 6.93 -24.85 -3.91
C ALA A 360 6.95 -23.78 -2.81
N ASP A 361 7.26 -22.52 -3.17
CA ASP A 361 7.56 -21.45 -2.22
C ASP A 361 6.38 -20.47 -2.03
N ARG A 362 5.38 -20.54 -2.91
CA ARG A 362 4.13 -19.75 -2.84
C ARG A 362 3.42 -19.96 -1.52
N ILE A 363 2.85 -18.86 -1.01
CA ILE A 363 1.87 -18.90 0.09
C ILE A 363 0.73 -19.85 -0.31
N PRO A 364 0.49 -20.95 0.43
CA PRO A 364 -0.42 -22.01 0.01
C PRO A 364 -1.87 -21.66 0.39
N VAL A 365 -2.41 -20.57 -0.18
CA VAL A 365 -3.72 -19.98 0.16
C VAL A 365 -4.86 -21.02 0.19
N ALA A 366 -4.89 -21.93 -0.77
CA ALA A 366 -5.89 -23.00 -0.81
C ALA A 366 -5.81 -23.95 0.39
N ASN A 367 -4.61 -24.26 0.90
CA ASN A 367 -4.42 -25.08 2.11
C ASN A 367 -4.82 -24.30 3.36
N ILE A 368 -4.46 -23.00 3.44
CA ILE A 368 -4.84 -22.09 4.52
C ILE A 368 -6.36 -22.02 4.66
N VAL A 369 -7.08 -21.82 3.56
CA VAL A 369 -8.55 -21.80 3.55
C VAL A 369 -9.13 -23.19 3.86
N ALA A 370 -8.59 -24.25 3.28
CA ALA A 370 -9.08 -25.61 3.52
C ALA A 370 -8.93 -26.03 4.99
N SER A 371 -7.86 -25.61 5.68
CA SER A 371 -7.64 -25.91 7.10
C SER A 371 -8.72 -25.32 8.01
N ARG A 372 -9.40 -24.25 7.58
CA ARG A 372 -10.49 -23.55 8.30
C ARG A 372 -11.90 -23.93 7.85
N SER A 373 -12.03 -24.81 6.86
CA SER A 373 -13.33 -25.31 6.40
C SER A 373 -14.04 -26.20 7.43
N GLY A 374 -15.35 -26.40 7.27
CA GLY A 374 -16.15 -27.26 8.14
C GLY A 374 -16.31 -26.66 9.54
N THR A 375 -15.80 -27.34 10.58
CA THR A 375 -15.94 -26.92 11.99
C THR A 375 -14.67 -26.34 12.60
N ASN A 376 -13.60 -26.09 11.82
CA ASN A 376 -12.34 -25.52 12.34
C ASN A 376 -12.31 -23.98 12.22
N ASN A 377 -13.43 -23.35 12.56
CA ASN A 377 -13.69 -21.92 12.50
C ASN A 377 -14.70 -21.52 13.59
N ASP A 378 -14.83 -20.22 13.82
CA ASP A 378 -15.67 -19.60 14.85
C ASP A 378 -17.12 -19.34 14.39
N ASN A 379 -17.53 -19.78 13.19
CA ASN A 379 -18.87 -19.50 12.65
C ASN A 379 -19.99 -19.91 13.63
N ALA A 380 -19.86 -21.10 14.20
CA ALA A 380 -20.84 -21.66 15.14
C ALA A 380 -20.91 -20.90 16.48
N LEU A 381 -19.89 -20.10 16.82
CA LEU A 381 -19.87 -19.28 18.03
C LEU A 381 -20.70 -18.00 17.88
N ILE A 382 -20.96 -17.55 16.65
CA ILE A 382 -21.74 -16.34 16.36
C ILE A 382 -22.99 -16.58 15.51
N GLY A 383 -23.30 -17.85 15.18
CA GLY A 383 -24.43 -18.22 14.33
C GLY A 383 -24.26 -17.88 12.84
N LEU A 384 -23.03 -17.75 12.34
CA LEU A 384 -22.76 -17.43 10.93
C LEU A 384 -23.01 -18.64 10.01
N ASP A 385 -23.92 -18.48 9.04
CA ASP A 385 -24.08 -19.41 7.92
C ASP A 385 -22.97 -19.16 6.89
N GLU A 386 -22.17 -20.19 6.58
CA GLU A 386 -21.10 -20.12 5.57
C GLU A 386 -21.63 -19.73 4.17
N ASN A 387 -22.92 -19.96 3.90
CA ASN A 387 -23.57 -19.72 2.61
C ASN A 387 -24.34 -18.39 2.54
N VAL A 388 -24.19 -17.50 3.54
CA VAL A 388 -24.99 -16.27 3.72
C VAL A 388 -24.98 -15.33 2.51
N PHE A 389 -23.91 -15.34 1.70
CA PHE A 389 -23.75 -14.54 0.47
C PHE A 389 -23.62 -15.37 -0.81
N SER A 390 -24.04 -16.64 -0.79
CA SER A 390 -24.18 -17.47 -1.99
C SER A 390 -25.47 -17.17 -2.76
N LEU A 391 -25.63 -17.72 -3.96
CA LEU A 391 -26.90 -17.70 -4.72
C LEU A 391 -28.12 -18.28 -3.97
N PHE A 392 -27.90 -19.08 -2.91
CA PHE A 392 -28.96 -19.65 -2.07
C PHE A 392 -29.07 -18.95 -0.71
N GLY A 393 -28.22 -17.96 -0.44
CA GLY A 393 -28.26 -17.12 0.75
C GLY A 393 -29.56 -16.32 0.83
N GLY A 394 -29.90 -15.89 2.05
CA GLY A 394 -31.10 -15.09 2.31
C GLY A 394 -31.02 -13.66 1.76
N ASN A 395 -31.96 -12.82 2.20
CA ASN A 395 -31.95 -11.39 1.83
C ASN A 395 -30.81 -10.58 2.50
N THR A 396 -29.96 -11.20 3.32
CA THR A 396 -28.82 -10.57 3.99
C THR A 396 -27.94 -9.80 3.02
N LYS A 397 -27.54 -8.60 3.42
CA LYS A 397 -26.63 -7.71 2.69
C LYS A 397 -25.42 -7.30 3.53
N ARG A 398 -25.44 -7.54 4.85
CA ARG A 398 -24.34 -7.22 5.75
C ARG A 398 -24.06 -8.32 6.76
N ILE A 399 -22.78 -8.54 7.06
CA ILE A 399 -22.33 -9.20 8.28
C ILE A 399 -21.32 -8.30 9.02
N ASP A 400 -21.37 -8.32 10.33
CA ASP A 400 -20.42 -7.67 11.23
C ASP A 400 -19.70 -8.79 12.00
N LEU A 401 -18.39 -8.92 11.79
CA LEU A 401 -17.56 -9.98 12.33
C LEU A 401 -16.76 -9.43 13.54
N PRO A 402 -16.90 -10.02 14.74
CA PRO A 402 -15.97 -9.73 15.83
C PRO A 402 -14.61 -10.37 15.55
N CYS A 403 -13.70 -10.32 16.52
CA CYS A 403 -12.43 -11.05 16.45
C CYS A 403 -12.64 -12.58 16.32
N GLY A 404 -11.78 -13.25 15.56
CA GLY A 404 -11.86 -14.69 15.34
C GLY A 404 -11.57 -15.14 13.91
N ASN A 405 -11.82 -16.42 13.64
CA ASN A 405 -11.55 -17.07 12.36
C ASN A 405 -12.86 -17.51 11.70
N TYR A 406 -13.30 -16.88 10.63
CA TYR A 406 -14.61 -17.11 9.99
C TYR A 406 -14.51 -17.67 8.59
N TYR A 407 -15.42 -18.57 8.21
CA TYR A 407 -15.42 -19.23 6.92
C TYR A 407 -16.71 -18.95 6.14
N LEU A 408 -16.58 -18.60 4.85
CA LEU A 408 -17.70 -18.58 3.91
C LEU A 408 -17.40 -19.54 2.75
N SER A 409 -18.43 -20.18 2.21
CA SER A 409 -18.27 -21.07 1.06
C SER A 409 -17.87 -20.30 -0.19
N GLU A 410 -18.56 -19.21 -0.48
CA GLU A 410 -18.33 -18.31 -1.61
C GLU A 410 -19.04 -16.96 -1.39
N ILE A 411 -18.72 -15.95 -2.22
CA ILE A 411 -19.50 -14.71 -2.31
C ILE A 411 -19.96 -14.55 -3.76
N THR A 412 -21.22 -14.91 -4.05
CA THR A 412 -21.75 -14.97 -5.42
C THR A 412 -23.10 -14.28 -5.56
N GLY A 413 -23.25 -13.43 -6.59
CA GLY A 413 -24.56 -12.86 -6.90
C GLY A 413 -24.57 -11.54 -7.67
N ASN A 414 -25.70 -10.84 -7.55
CA ASN A 414 -26.00 -9.58 -8.25
C ASN A 414 -26.43 -8.46 -7.29
N GLN A 415 -26.08 -8.55 -6.01
CA GLN A 415 -26.55 -7.67 -4.95
C GLN A 415 -25.35 -7.05 -4.23
N GLY A 416 -25.51 -5.81 -3.75
CA GLY A 416 -24.50 -5.19 -2.88
C GLY A 416 -24.35 -5.97 -1.58
N VAL A 417 -23.11 -6.22 -1.15
CA VAL A 417 -22.81 -6.86 0.14
C VAL A 417 -21.73 -6.08 0.90
N THR A 418 -21.82 -6.10 2.22
CA THR A 418 -20.87 -5.44 3.14
C THR A 418 -20.43 -6.40 4.25
N ILE A 419 -19.13 -6.45 4.48
CA ILE A 419 -18.50 -7.21 5.57
C ILE A 419 -17.68 -6.20 6.38
N VAL A 420 -17.85 -6.18 7.70
CA VAL A 420 -17.08 -5.29 8.59
C VAL A 420 -16.45 -6.11 9.72
N ALA A 421 -15.13 -6.04 9.86
CA ALA A 421 -14.40 -6.57 11.01
C ALA A 421 -14.37 -5.56 12.18
N HIS A 422 -14.48 -6.06 13.42
CA HIS A 422 -14.51 -5.29 14.67
C HIS A 422 -13.47 -5.81 15.69
N GLY A 423 -12.38 -6.39 15.20
CA GLY A 423 -11.25 -6.89 15.99
C GLY A 423 -10.23 -7.57 15.07
N ASN A 424 -9.34 -8.39 15.63
CA ASN A 424 -8.44 -9.24 14.86
C ASN A 424 -9.25 -10.40 14.24
N THR A 425 -9.57 -10.25 12.96
CA THR A 425 -10.52 -11.07 12.23
C THR A 425 -9.87 -11.68 10.99
N ALA A 426 -9.88 -13.01 10.90
CA ALA A 426 -9.56 -13.73 9.67
C ALA A 426 -10.83 -14.21 8.98
N LEU A 427 -10.95 -13.98 7.68
CA LEU A 427 -12.06 -14.41 6.83
C LEU A 427 -11.54 -15.30 5.70
N TYR A 428 -11.97 -16.55 5.69
CA TYR A 428 -11.58 -17.57 4.73
C TYR A 428 -12.75 -17.85 3.76
N ILE A 429 -12.51 -17.71 2.46
CA ILE A 429 -13.50 -17.92 1.39
C ILE A 429 -13.11 -19.18 0.60
N GLY A 430 -13.91 -20.23 0.71
CA GLY A 430 -13.67 -21.56 0.11
C GLY A 430 -13.63 -21.60 -1.42
N GLY A 431 -14.38 -20.71 -2.06
CA GLY A 431 -14.49 -20.56 -3.51
C GLY A 431 -14.11 -19.16 -3.98
N ASP A 432 -14.84 -18.66 -4.97
CA ASP A 432 -14.60 -17.36 -5.58
C ASP A 432 -15.41 -16.23 -4.90
N ILE A 433 -14.97 -14.99 -5.14
CA ILE A 433 -15.79 -13.77 -4.96
C ILE A 433 -16.21 -13.29 -6.36
N LEU A 434 -17.40 -13.68 -6.82
CA LEU A 434 -17.95 -13.35 -8.15
C LEU A 434 -19.26 -12.57 -8.01
N SER A 435 -19.20 -11.24 -8.10
CA SER A 435 -20.39 -10.39 -7.92
C SER A 435 -20.58 -9.36 -9.02
N ASN A 436 -21.82 -9.21 -9.48
CA ASN A 436 -22.26 -8.05 -10.25
C ASN A 436 -22.83 -6.93 -9.35
N GLY A 437 -22.94 -7.13 -8.04
CA GLY A 437 -23.16 -6.05 -7.08
C GLY A 437 -21.83 -5.46 -6.58
N LYS A 438 -21.87 -4.34 -5.86
CA LYS A 438 -20.70 -3.84 -5.14
C LYS A 438 -20.36 -4.80 -3.99
N VAL A 439 -19.09 -5.17 -3.84
CA VAL A 439 -18.62 -5.94 -2.68
C VAL A 439 -17.78 -5.00 -1.84
N THR A 440 -18.16 -4.81 -0.58
CA THR A 440 -17.42 -3.99 0.39
C THR A 440 -16.95 -4.87 1.53
N ILE A 441 -15.65 -4.92 1.77
CA ILE A 441 -15.03 -5.63 2.90
C ILE A 441 -14.15 -4.60 3.61
N THR A 442 -14.50 -4.23 4.84
CA THR A 442 -13.82 -3.17 5.61
C THR A 442 -13.71 -3.58 7.07
N LEU A 443 -13.21 -2.68 7.90
CA LEU A 443 -12.91 -2.88 9.31
C LEU A 443 -13.08 -1.57 10.08
N THR A 444 -13.19 -1.64 11.41
CA THR A 444 -13.07 -0.50 12.31
C THR A 444 -11.59 -0.11 12.54
N PRO A 445 -11.29 1.11 13.02
CA PRO A 445 -9.89 1.57 13.19
C PRO A 445 -9.06 0.80 14.24
N ASP A 446 -9.73 0.03 15.10
CA ASP A 446 -9.17 -0.81 16.16
C ASP A 446 -9.11 -2.31 15.79
N ALA A 447 -9.47 -2.66 14.55
CA ALA A 447 -9.54 -4.02 14.03
C ALA A 447 -8.38 -4.35 13.08
N GLN A 448 -8.16 -5.63 12.80
CA GLN A 448 -7.26 -6.13 11.76
C GLN A 448 -8.00 -7.17 10.91
N LEU A 449 -7.83 -7.13 9.59
CA LEU A 449 -8.52 -8.04 8.67
C LEU A 449 -7.54 -8.83 7.80
N ASP A 450 -7.57 -10.14 7.95
CA ASP A 450 -6.96 -11.10 7.02
C ASP A 450 -8.03 -11.77 6.14
N LEU A 451 -8.00 -11.50 4.84
CA LEU A 451 -8.87 -12.13 3.87
C LEU A 451 -8.11 -13.21 3.08
N PHE A 452 -8.51 -14.48 3.21
CA PHE A 452 -7.97 -15.58 2.41
C PHE A 452 -9.04 -16.07 1.43
N VAL A 453 -8.76 -16.07 0.13
CA VAL A 453 -9.68 -16.53 -0.92
C VAL A 453 -9.01 -17.66 -1.68
N ALA A 454 -9.55 -18.88 -1.61
CA ALA A 454 -8.99 -20.02 -2.34
C ALA A 454 -9.23 -19.89 -3.85
N GLY A 455 -10.36 -19.29 -4.24
CA GLY A 455 -10.69 -18.94 -5.62
C GLY A 455 -10.18 -17.57 -6.06
N SER A 456 -10.80 -17.02 -7.10
CA SER A 456 -10.51 -15.73 -7.71
C SER A 456 -11.49 -14.64 -7.27
N VAL A 457 -11.11 -13.37 -7.44
CA VAL A 457 -11.94 -12.20 -7.12
C VAL A 457 -12.27 -11.43 -8.40
N ARG A 458 -13.56 -11.38 -8.78
CA ARG A 458 -14.08 -10.57 -9.88
C ARG A 458 -15.37 -9.88 -9.45
N VAL A 459 -15.31 -8.55 -9.33
CA VAL A 459 -16.46 -7.73 -8.96
C VAL A 459 -16.72 -6.68 -10.04
N THR A 460 -17.91 -6.69 -10.65
CA THR A 460 -18.19 -5.86 -11.83
C THR A 460 -18.51 -4.41 -11.49
N ASN A 461 -19.24 -4.17 -10.39
CA ASN A 461 -19.74 -2.84 -9.99
C ASN A 461 -18.98 -2.25 -8.78
N GLY A 462 -17.66 -2.42 -8.78
CA GLY A 462 -16.75 -1.88 -7.77
C GLY A 462 -16.49 -2.85 -6.62
N PHE A 463 -15.21 -2.97 -6.25
CA PHE A 463 -14.75 -3.67 -5.06
C PHE A 463 -14.17 -2.66 -4.07
N LYS A 464 -14.74 -2.56 -2.86
CA LYS A 464 -14.12 -1.80 -1.76
C LYS A 464 -13.44 -2.79 -0.81
N LEU A 465 -12.13 -2.60 -0.60
CA LEU A 465 -11.35 -3.32 0.40
C LEU A 465 -10.69 -2.30 1.34
N GLY A 466 -10.91 -2.46 2.64
CA GLY A 466 -10.26 -1.71 3.70
C GLY A 466 -10.54 -0.19 3.72
N SER A 467 -9.59 0.55 4.27
CA SER A 467 -9.61 2.00 4.44
C SER A 467 -8.23 2.61 4.17
N PRO A 468 -8.11 3.67 3.33
CA PRO A 468 -6.83 4.36 3.09
C PRO A 468 -6.16 4.94 4.34
N ASN A 469 -6.92 5.14 5.44
CA ASN A 469 -6.40 5.65 6.71
C ASN A 469 -5.52 4.64 7.45
N TYR A 470 -5.67 3.34 7.19
CA TYR A 470 -4.97 2.26 7.91
C TYR A 470 -4.82 0.98 7.05
N PRO A 471 -4.19 1.06 5.86
CA PRO A 471 -4.12 -0.08 4.95
C PRO A 471 -3.26 -1.23 5.49
N ALA A 472 -2.26 -1.00 6.37
CA ALA A 472 -1.50 -2.08 6.99
C ALA A 472 -2.35 -2.97 7.94
N LEU A 473 -3.54 -2.55 8.35
CA LEU A 473 -4.51 -3.40 9.06
C LEU A 473 -5.26 -4.38 8.14
N VAL A 474 -5.09 -4.32 6.82
CA VAL A 474 -5.82 -5.16 5.86
C VAL A 474 -4.86 -5.93 4.97
N ARG A 475 -4.99 -7.25 4.97
CA ARG A 475 -4.23 -8.17 4.12
C ARG A 475 -5.19 -9.08 3.37
N ALA A 476 -4.91 -9.35 2.10
CA ALA A 476 -5.73 -10.21 1.26
C ALA A 476 -4.84 -11.16 0.43
N TYR A 477 -5.09 -12.46 0.54
CA TYR A 477 -4.36 -13.53 -0.12
C TYR A 477 -5.32 -14.30 -1.04
N ILE A 478 -5.06 -14.31 -2.34
CA ILE A 478 -5.96 -14.83 -3.39
C ILE A 478 -5.24 -15.95 -4.15
N GLY A 479 -5.72 -17.18 -3.99
CA GLY A 479 -5.15 -18.40 -4.57
C GLY A 479 -5.67 -18.78 -5.96
N GLY A 480 -6.69 -18.09 -6.47
CA GLY A 480 -7.28 -18.38 -7.78
C GLY A 480 -6.37 -18.05 -8.97
N ASP A 481 -6.51 -18.81 -10.04
CA ASP A 481 -5.74 -18.66 -11.29
C ASP A 481 -6.08 -17.38 -12.08
N GLN A 482 -7.25 -16.79 -11.83
CA GLN A 482 -7.65 -15.51 -12.41
C GLN A 482 -7.34 -14.31 -11.49
N GLY A 483 -6.86 -14.57 -10.26
CA GLY A 483 -6.42 -13.58 -9.28
C GLY A 483 -7.47 -12.53 -8.95
N LEU A 484 -7.05 -11.26 -8.87
CA LEU A 484 -7.92 -10.10 -8.63
C LEU A 484 -8.18 -9.35 -9.94
N GLN A 485 -9.45 -9.14 -10.26
CA GLN A 485 -9.89 -8.33 -11.40
C GLN A 485 -10.73 -7.14 -10.96
N THR A 486 -10.17 -5.95 -11.16
CA THR A 486 -10.75 -4.66 -10.74
C THR A 486 -11.42 -3.93 -11.91
N THR A 487 -12.52 -3.25 -11.59
CA THR A 487 -13.28 -2.41 -12.52
C THR A 487 -13.43 -0.99 -11.95
N SER A 488 -14.09 -0.11 -12.71
CA SER A 488 -14.39 1.27 -12.29
C SER A 488 -15.13 1.32 -10.95
N GLY A 489 -14.70 2.22 -10.06
CA GLY A 489 -15.32 2.39 -8.74
C GLY A 489 -14.88 1.34 -7.70
N SER A 490 -13.72 0.72 -7.91
CA SER A 490 -13.04 -0.08 -6.88
C SER A 490 -12.10 0.82 -6.07
N ASP A 491 -12.28 0.82 -4.75
CA ASP A 491 -11.46 1.56 -3.76
C ASP A 491 -10.68 0.53 -2.95
N ILE A 492 -9.35 0.48 -3.10
CA ILE A 492 -8.56 -0.61 -2.55
C ILE A 492 -7.50 -0.07 -1.61
N ALA A 493 -7.62 -0.45 -0.34
CA ALA A 493 -6.69 -0.14 0.71
C ALA A 493 -6.37 -1.41 1.52
N GLY A 494 -5.12 -1.85 1.43
CA GLY A 494 -4.64 -3.11 1.99
C GLY A 494 -3.53 -3.73 1.15
N PHE A 495 -2.97 -4.81 1.67
CA PHE A 495 -1.88 -5.56 1.04
C PHE A 495 -2.40 -6.81 0.36
N ILE A 496 -2.22 -6.89 -0.97
CA ILE A 496 -2.87 -7.93 -1.79
C ILE A 496 -1.84 -8.84 -2.43
N TYR A 497 -1.87 -10.12 -2.07
CA TYR A 497 -1.17 -11.21 -2.74
C TYR A 497 -2.16 -11.96 -3.64
N ALA A 498 -1.83 -12.11 -4.93
CA ALA A 498 -2.62 -12.88 -5.89
C ALA A 498 -1.70 -13.70 -6.80
N VAL A 499 -1.44 -14.97 -6.45
CA VAL A 499 -0.59 -15.92 -7.20
C VAL A 499 -1.20 -17.32 -7.01
N PRO A 500 -1.35 -18.17 -8.05
CA PRO A 500 -0.90 -18.08 -9.44
C PRO A 500 -1.59 -17.03 -10.32
N GLY A 501 -2.69 -16.42 -9.86
CA GLY A 501 -3.40 -15.40 -10.61
C GLY A 501 -2.61 -14.10 -10.79
N GLY A 502 -3.24 -13.10 -11.41
CA GLY A 502 -2.67 -11.76 -11.54
C GLY A 502 -3.52 -10.70 -10.82
N ILE A 503 -3.05 -9.46 -10.85
CA ILE A 503 -3.86 -8.29 -10.48
C ILE A 503 -4.08 -7.50 -11.75
N GLN A 504 -5.34 -7.42 -12.21
CA GLN A 504 -5.67 -6.92 -13.53
C GLN A 504 -6.77 -5.85 -13.44
N SER A 505 -6.44 -4.61 -13.82
CA SER A 505 -7.43 -3.52 -13.89
C SER A 505 -7.81 -3.16 -15.32
N THR A 506 -9.10 -2.98 -15.57
CA THR A 506 -9.62 -2.51 -16.87
C THR A 506 -9.74 -0.99 -16.95
N THR A 507 -9.64 -0.30 -15.81
CA THR A 507 -9.80 1.16 -15.66
C THR A 507 -8.70 1.73 -14.76
N SER A 508 -8.59 3.05 -14.66
CA SER A 508 -7.76 3.64 -13.59
C SER A 508 -8.29 3.23 -12.22
N SER A 509 -7.41 2.67 -11.39
CA SER A 509 -7.66 2.31 -10.01
C SER A 509 -6.55 2.86 -9.11
N GLU A 510 -6.87 3.14 -7.86
CA GLU A 510 -5.98 3.71 -6.85
C GLU A 510 -5.87 2.70 -5.71
N PHE A 511 -4.64 2.35 -5.35
CA PHE A 511 -4.32 1.34 -4.35
C PHE A 511 -3.54 2.00 -3.22
N PHE A 512 -3.98 1.83 -1.98
CA PHE A 512 -3.24 2.21 -0.77
C PHE A 512 -2.72 0.94 -0.09
N GLY A 513 -1.45 0.90 0.28
CA GLY A 513 -0.74 -0.34 0.56
C GLY A 513 -0.01 -0.90 -0.66
N GLY A 514 0.29 -2.20 -0.67
CA GLY A 514 1.15 -2.86 -1.66
C GLY A 514 0.46 -4.01 -2.39
N VAL A 515 0.87 -4.26 -3.63
CA VAL A 515 0.32 -5.36 -4.44
C VAL A 515 1.39 -6.34 -4.90
N TYR A 516 1.06 -7.62 -4.85
CA TYR A 516 1.91 -8.74 -5.22
C TYR A 516 1.11 -9.69 -6.12
N GLY A 517 1.61 -10.06 -7.32
CA GLY A 517 0.92 -11.11 -8.10
C GLY A 517 1.69 -11.67 -9.31
N GLN A 518 1.16 -12.71 -9.95
CA GLN A 518 1.88 -13.37 -11.07
C GLN A 518 2.15 -12.38 -12.20
N THR A 519 1.12 -11.70 -12.69
CA THR A 519 1.25 -10.55 -13.61
C THR A 519 0.41 -9.41 -13.06
N VAL A 520 1.04 -8.24 -12.85
CA VAL A 520 0.32 -7.01 -12.48
C VAL A 520 0.08 -6.19 -13.74
N GLY A 521 -1.19 -6.06 -14.14
CA GLY A 521 -1.59 -5.47 -15.40
C GLY A 521 -2.66 -4.40 -15.27
N SER A 522 -2.60 -3.39 -16.16
CA SER A 522 -3.70 -2.42 -16.28
C SER A 522 -3.85 -1.86 -17.69
N THR A 523 -5.10 -1.73 -18.15
CA THR A 523 -5.39 -0.87 -19.31
C THR A 523 -5.60 0.59 -18.94
N GLY A 524 -5.85 0.88 -17.65
CA GLY A 524 -5.94 2.23 -17.10
C GLY A 524 -4.62 2.73 -16.52
N GLY A 525 -4.58 4.02 -16.15
CA GLY A 525 -3.45 4.56 -15.37
C GLY A 525 -3.69 4.26 -13.89
N ASN A 526 -3.02 3.23 -13.36
CA ASN A 526 -3.12 2.85 -11.95
C ASN A 526 -2.16 3.68 -11.10
N LYS A 527 -2.56 3.93 -9.85
CA LYS A 527 -1.70 4.53 -8.83
C LYS A 527 -1.52 3.54 -7.67
N TYR A 528 -0.32 3.48 -7.12
CA TYR A 528 0.02 2.67 -5.95
C TYR A 528 0.65 3.58 -4.89
N HIS A 529 0.10 3.57 -3.68
CA HIS A 529 0.49 4.39 -2.55
C HIS A 529 0.97 3.45 -1.46
N TYR A 530 2.23 3.04 -1.52
CA TYR A 530 2.78 2.03 -0.63
C TYR A 530 2.80 2.54 0.81
N ASP A 531 2.25 1.75 1.73
CA ASP A 531 2.26 2.07 3.15
C ASP A 531 3.43 1.35 3.82
N ARG A 532 4.43 2.12 4.24
CA ARG A 532 5.69 1.59 4.80
C ARG A 532 5.48 0.87 6.13
N LEU A 533 4.39 1.13 6.85
CA LEU A 533 4.08 0.49 8.13
C LEU A 533 3.99 -1.04 8.03
N ILE A 534 3.72 -1.58 6.83
CA ILE A 534 3.72 -3.04 6.59
C ILE A 534 5.02 -3.75 6.94
N ASN A 535 6.14 -3.03 7.03
CA ASN A 535 7.45 -3.60 7.34
C ASN A 535 7.69 -3.81 8.84
N VAL A 536 6.73 -3.46 9.70
CA VAL A 536 6.78 -3.64 11.17
C VAL A 536 5.49 -4.25 11.76
N VAL A 537 4.61 -4.83 10.92
CA VAL A 537 3.33 -5.41 11.41
C VAL A 537 3.51 -6.73 12.17
N GLY A 538 4.63 -7.42 11.98
CA GLY A 538 5.02 -8.66 12.65
C GLY A 538 5.41 -8.45 14.12
N GLU A 539 5.68 -7.22 14.54
CA GLU A 539 5.89 -6.88 15.96
C GLU A 539 4.65 -7.13 16.84
N SER A 540 3.48 -7.27 16.21
CA SER A 540 2.22 -7.67 16.89
C SER A 540 2.08 -9.18 17.14
N CYS A 541 3.04 -10.00 16.69
CA CYS A 541 2.98 -11.46 16.79
C CYS A 541 3.56 -11.96 18.13
N PRO A 542 2.84 -12.82 18.88
CA PRO A 542 3.19 -13.18 20.25
C PRO A 542 4.43 -14.10 20.38
N ASP A 543 4.75 -14.83 19.31
CA ASP A 543 5.88 -15.78 19.26
C ASP A 543 7.05 -15.25 18.42
N ARG A 544 7.22 -13.91 18.30
CA ARG A 544 8.41 -13.31 17.64
C ARG A 544 9.66 -13.62 18.45
N THR A 545 10.21 -14.82 18.26
CA THR A 545 11.46 -15.20 18.91
C THR A 545 12.55 -14.24 18.45
N PRO A 546 13.29 -13.59 19.36
CA PRO A 546 14.52 -12.90 19.00
C PRO A 546 15.46 -13.98 18.48
N GLY A 547 15.62 -14.05 17.16
CA GLY A 547 16.11 -15.24 16.48
C GLY A 547 17.51 -15.63 16.94
N VAL A 548 17.60 -16.64 17.80
CA VAL A 548 18.82 -17.46 17.89
C VAL A 548 18.75 -18.44 16.73
N ASP A 549 19.16 -17.92 15.56
CA ASP A 549 19.32 -18.63 14.30
C ASP A 549 19.84 -20.08 14.50
N PRO A 550 18.99 -21.12 14.32
CA PRO A 550 19.38 -22.51 14.45
C PRO A 550 19.98 -23.03 13.15
N GLN A 551 21.12 -22.44 12.78
CA GLN A 551 21.92 -22.57 11.56
C GLN A 551 21.59 -21.55 10.44
N PRO A 552 22.55 -20.67 10.09
CA PRO A 552 22.33 -19.69 9.04
C PRO A 552 22.15 -20.41 7.71
N ASP A 553 20.96 -20.29 7.13
CA ASP A 553 20.75 -20.53 5.71
C ASP A 553 21.13 -19.23 4.97
N PRO A 554 22.28 -19.18 4.27
CA PRO A 554 22.76 -17.93 3.70
C PRO A 554 22.04 -17.66 2.38
N ASN A 555 20.79 -17.18 2.43
CA ASN A 555 20.09 -16.38 1.40
C ASN A 555 18.58 -16.17 1.71
N ILE A 556 18.24 -15.69 2.90
CA ILE A 556 17.01 -14.89 3.08
C ILE A 556 17.46 -13.59 3.75
N CYS A 557 17.16 -12.46 3.12
CA CYS A 557 17.73 -11.17 3.45
C CYS A 557 17.47 -10.71 4.91
N ALA A 558 18.39 -9.87 5.39
CA ALA A 558 18.37 -9.17 6.66
C ALA A 558 17.27 -8.08 6.70
N THR A 559 16.60 -7.96 7.85
CA THR A 559 15.49 -7.03 8.11
C THR A 559 15.98 -5.73 8.78
N ALA A 560 15.07 -4.84 9.19
CA ALA A 560 15.48 -3.54 9.73
C ALA A 560 16.32 -3.71 11.01
N THR A 561 17.46 -3.02 11.09
CA THR A 561 18.50 -3.12 12.14
C THR A 561 19.35 -4.40 12.15
N ASP A 562 19.11 -5.36 11.24
CA ASP A 562 20.00 -6.51 11.07
C ASP A 562 21.31 -6.13 10.36
N ALA A 563 22.40 -6.83 10.65
CA ALA A 563 23.71 -6.54 10.07
C ALA A 563 23.82 -6.90 8.56
N CYS A 564 24.60 -6.13 7.81
CA CYS A 564 24.81 -6.29 6.37
C CYS A 564 26.23 -5.91 5.93
N GLU A 565 26.68 -6.45 4.79
CA GLU A 565 27.91 -6.01 4.11
C GLU A 565 27.60 -5.23 2.81
N SER A 566 26.37 -5.34 2.30
CA SER A 566 25.90 -4.79 1.03
C SER A 566 24.37 -4.64 0.96
N ASP A 567 23.87 -3.80 0.06
CA ASP A 567 22.42 -3.65 -0.22
C ASP A 567 21.73 -4.96 -0.60
N ALA A 568 22.47 -5.96 -1.12
CA ALA A 568 21.92 -7.26 -1.48
C ALA A 568 21.63 -8.16 -0.27
N ASP A 569 22.24 -7.86 0.88
CA ASP A 569 21.94 -8.56 2.13
C ASP A 569 20.62 -8.07 2.72
N CYS A 570 20.16 -6.86 2.39
CA CYS A 570 18.99 -6.23 2.98
C CYS A 570 17.67 -6.54 2.23
N CYS A 571 16.61 -6.78 2.99
CA CYS A 571 15.27 -6.94 2.43
C CYS A 571 14.75 -5.59 1.96
N SER A 572 14.52 -5.45 0.65
CA SER A 572 13.88 -4.28 0.05
C SER A 572 12.64 -3.83 0.84
N PRO A 573 12.38 -2.54 1.06
CA PRO A 573 13.12 -1.38 0.55
C PRO A 573 14.34 -0.95 1.40
N LEU A 574 14.80 -1.79 2.33
CA LEU A 574 15.98 -1.52 3.16
C LEU A 574 17.27 -1.58 2.32
N LEU A 575 18.26 -0.81 2.76
CA LEU A 575 19.60 -0.70 2.17
C LEU A 575 20.65 -0.85 3.27
N CYS A 576 21.87 -1.21 2.91
CA CYS A 576 22.93 -1.34 3.90
C CYS A 576 23.48 0.04 4.26
N GLY A 577 23.13 0.55 5.44
CA GLY A 577 23.59 1.83 5.93
C GLY A 577 25.08 1.83 6.26
N GLU A 578 25.71 3.01 6.39
CA GLU A 578 27.15 3.13 6.69
C GLU A 578 27.59 2.47 8.01
N ALA A 579 26.63 2.20 8.91
CA ALA A 579 26.86 1.45 10.15
C ALA A 579 27.04 -0.08 9.95
N GLY A 580 26.77 -0.60 8.74
CA GLY A 580 26.69 -2.04 8.48
C GLY A 580 25.39 -2.66 8.98
N GLU A 581 24.31 -1.89 9.00
CA GLU A 581 22.96 -2.31 9.39
C GLU A 581 21.95 -1.99 8.28
N CYS A 582 20.99 -2.89 8.07
CA CYS A 582 19.91 -2.71 7.10
C CYS A 582 18.92 -1.67 7.60
N VAL A 583 18.87 -0.53 6.91
CA VAL A 583 18.02 0.60 7.26
C VAL A 583 17.14 0.99 6.09
N LEU A 584 15.92 1.44 6.40
CA LEU A 584 15.22 2.34 5.48
C LEU A 584 16.09 3.59 5.40
N LEU A 585 16.43 4.09 4.20
CA LEU A 585 17.44 5.14 4.11
C LEU A 585 16.93 6.48 4.65
N ASP A 586 17.10 6.67 5.95
CA ASP A 586 16.89 7.91 6.69
C ASP A 586 17.98 8.91 6.32
N CYS A 587 17.72 9.61 5.23
CA CYS A 587 18.44 10.80 4.85
C CYS A 587 18.47 11.80 6.03
N GLN A 588 19.57 12.53 6.17
CA GLN A 588 19.74 13.49 7.25
C GLN A 588 18.86 14.75 7.02
N PRO A 589 18.20 15.27 8.07
CA PRO A 589 17.36 16.45 7.97
C PRO A 589 18.18 17.72 7.72
N SER A 590 17.55 18.81 7.27
CA SER A 590 18.24 20.07 7.04
C SER A 590 18.98 20.56 8.29
N ASN A 591 20.23 21.00 8.11
CA ASN A 591 21.20 21.35 9.15
C ASN A 591 21.75 20.20 10.02
N ALA A 592 21.48 18.93 9.71
CA ALA A 592 22.28 17.82 10.19
C ALA A 592 23.59 17.70 9.39
N ALA A 593 24.60 17.05 9.97
CA ALA A 593 25.94 16.95 9.37
C ALA A 593 25.95 15.98 8.18
N CYS A 594 26.79 16.28 7.18
CA CYS A 594 26.91 15.48 5.96
C CYS A 594 28.32 15.54 5.37
N THR A 595 28.62 14.53 4.55
CA THR A 595 29.86 14.34 3.79
C THR A 595 29.59 14.21 2.29
N SER A 596 28.41 13.73 1.89
CA SER A 596 27.92 13.63 0.51
C SER A 596 26.50 14.21 0.37
N ASN A 597 26.07 14.46 -0.87
CA ASN A 597 24.71 14.94 -1.14
C ASN A 597 23.63 13.89 -0.83
N ASP A 598 23.99 12.61 -0.93
CA ASP A 598 23.08 11.47 -0.74
C ASP A 598 22.79 11.26 0.75
N ASP A 599 23.64 11.81 1.63
CA ASP A 599 23.44 11.86 3.08
C ASP A 599 22.23 12.74 3.46
N CYS A 600 21.70 13.59 2.56
CA CYS A 600 20.77 14.69 2.89
C CYS A 600 19.41 14.54 2.22
N CYS A 601 18.31 14.73 2.98
CA CYS A 601 16.95 14.63 2.42
C CYS A 601 16.63 15.67 1.34
N SER A 602 17.38 16.77 1.31
CA SER A 602 17.30 17.81 0.28
C SER A 602 18.13 17.51 -0.98
N GLY A 603 18.81 16.37 -1.04
CA GLY A 603 19.75 16.01 -2.13
C GLY A 603 20.96 16.94 -2.22
N GLY A 604 21.32 17.63 -1.14
CA GLY A 604 22.35 18.65 -1.13
C GLY A 604 23.06 18.79 0.21
N CYS A 605 24.33 18.40 0.25
CA CYS A 605 25.23 18.73 1.33
C CYS A 605 25.90 20.08 1.05
N GLY A 606 25.77 21.01 1.99
CA GLY A 606 26.36 22.33 1.86
C GLY A 606 27.89 22.28 1.98
N ASN A 607 28.59 23.25 1.38
CA ASN A 607 30.06 23.38 1.49
C ASN A 607 30.57 23.58 2.94
N ASN A 608 29.67 23.71 3.91
CA ASN A 608 29.91 23.74 5.34
C ASN A 608 29.82 22.36 6.03
N GLY A 609 29.51 21.28 5.30
CA GLY A 609 29.32 19.93 5.86
C GLY A 609 27.97 19.74 6.56
N PHE A 610 26.93 20.48 6.14
CA PHE A 610 25.58 20.35 6.68
C PHE A 610 24.52 20.36 5.57
N CYS A 611 23.45 19.58 5.74
CA CYS A 611 22.39 19.45 4.74
C CYS A 611 21.67 20.78 4.50
N ILE A 612 21.60 21.21 3.24
CA ILE A 612 20.98 22.49 2.90
C ILE A 612 19.46 22.42 3.05
N THR A 613 18.83 23.53 3.42
CA THR A 613 17.38 23.72 3.25
C THR A 613 17.08 23.89 1.76
N GLY A 614 16.23 23.02 1.20
CA GLY A 614 15.74 23.12 -0.18
C GLY A 614 14.78 24.29 -0.41
#